data_AF-A0AAD9P005-F1
#
_entry.id   AF-A0AAD9P005-F1
#
_cell.length_a   1.000
_cell.length_b   1.000
_cell.length_c   1.000
_cell.angle_alpha   90.00
_cell.angle_beta   90.00
_cell.angle_gamma   90.00
#
_symmetry.space_group_name_H-M   'P 1'
#
loop_
_entity.id
_entity.type
_entity.pdbx_description
1 polymer ?
#
loop_
_entity_poly.entity_id
_entity_poly.type
_entity_poly.pdbx_seq_one_letter_code
_entity_poly.pdbx_strand_id
1 'polypeptide(L)'
;MTAAFEQLHWRPVKYRIEYKIIVNVFRALHDRTLMYIASLITLYVPRRALRSADRALLVVPRYNLVRYGRRSFSRAGPTLWNALPKDLRSTECMNNKFKSTFYFKIAFNV
;
A
#
# COMPACT_ATOMS: atom_id res chain seq x y z
N MET A 1 -14.98 20.17 -12.40
CA MET A 1 -15.74 19.00 -11.89
C MET A 1 -15.25 18.49 -10.51
N THR A 2 -14.29 19.17 -9.85
CA THR A 2 -13.56 18.65 -8.66
C THR A 2 -14.02 19.21 -7.30
N ALA A 3 -14.54 20.44 -7.22
CA ALA A 3 -14.81 21.14 -5.95
C ALA A 3 -15.83 20.45 -5.02
N ALA A 4 -16.90 19.84 -5.57
CA ALA A 4 -17.94 19.20 -4.74
C ALA A 4 -17.43 17.92 -4.04
N PHE A 5 -16.55 17.15 -4.68
CA PHE A 5 -16.00 15.92 -4.09
C PHE A 5 -15.02 16.22 -2.95
N GLU A 6 -14.29 17.34 -3.04
CA GLU A 6 -13.41 17.82 -1.96
C GLU A 6 -14.22 18.25 -0.74
N GLN A 7 -15.27 19.04 -0.94
CA GLN A 7 -16.14 19.53 0.14
C GLN A 7 -16.80 18.38 0.91
N LEU A 8 -17.18 17.30 0.21
CA LEU A 8 -17.79 16.12 0.82
C LEU A 8 -16.75 15.10 1.35
N HIS A 9 -15.45 15.39 1.22
CA HIS A 9 -14.35 14.45 1.47
C HIS A 9 -14.47 13.11 0.71
N TRP A 10 -15.20 13.09 -0.40
CA TRP A 10 -15.48 11.89 -1.17
C TRP A 10 -14.35 11.57 -2.13
N ARG A 11 -13.43 10.70 -1.69
CA ARG A 11 -12.36 10.20 -2.54
C ARG A 11 -12.90 9.46 -3.78
N PRO A 12 -12.29 9.64 -4.96
CA PRO A 12 -12.56 8.81 -6.13
C PRO A 12 -12.39 7.31 -5.83
N VAL A 13 -13.18 6.47 -6.50
CA VAL A 13 -13.23 5.01 -6.27
C VAL A 13 -11.83 4.37 -6.36
N LYS A 14 -11.01 4.79 -7.33
CA LYS A 14 -9.63 4.32 -7.51
C LYS A 14 -8.81 4.42 -6.20
N TYR A 15 -8.79 5.60 -5.57
CA TYR A 15 -8.00 5.82 -4.36
C TYR A 15 -8.58 5.12 -3.13
N ARG A 16 -9.90 4.88 -3.10
CA ARG A 16 -10.50 4.05 -2.04
C ARG A 16 -10.02 2.60 -2.14
N ILE A 17 -9.95 2.05 -3.35
CA ILE A 17 -9.45 0.69 -3.60
C ILE A 17 -7.97 0.60 -3.18
N GLU A 18 -7.13 1.52 -3.65
CA GLU A 18 -5.70 1.54 -3.29
C GLU A 18 -5.47 1.65 -1.78
N TYR A 19 -6.22 2.54 -1.12
CA TYR A 19 -6.18 2.69 0.34
C TYR A 19 -6.54 1.38 1.07
N LYS A 20 -7.61 0.70 0.65
CA LYS A 20 -8.03 -0.58 1.25
C LYS A 20 -6.99 -1.68 1.05
N ILE A 21 -6.36 -1.75 -0.12
CA ILE A 21 -5.26 -2.70 -0.38
C ILE A 21 -4.11 -2.45 0.60
N ILE A 22 -3.69 -1.19 0.79
CA ILE A 22 -2.60 -0.85 1.70
C ILE A 22 -2.93 -1.13 3.16
N VAL A 23 -4.15 -0.86 3.59
CA VAL A 23 -4.60 -1.20 4.95
C VAL A 23 -4.51 -2.72 5.16
N ASN A 24 -4.89 -3.52 4.17
CA ASN A 24 -4.75 -4.98 4.26
C ASN A 24 -3.28 -5.43 4.27
N VAL A 25 -2.41 -4.80 3.49
CA VAL A 25 -0.95 -5.06 3.53
C VAL A 25 -0.38 -4.74 4.92
N PHE A 26 -0.75 -3.60 5.49
CA PHE A 26 -0.31 -3.22 6.84
C PHE A 26 -0.77 -4.24 7.88
N ARG A 27 -2.05 -4.61 7.86
CA ARG A 27 -2.61 -5.63 8.76
C ARG A 27 -1.91 -6.99 8.62
N ALA A 28 -1.53 -7.36 7.40
CA ALA A 28 -0.80 -8.59 7.15
C ALA A 28 0.62 -8.55 7.75
N LEU A 29 1.25 -7.38 7.82
CA LEU A 29 2.60 -7.21 8.38
C LEU A 29 2.61 -7.09 9.91
N HIS A 30 1.67 -6.34 10.49
CA HIS A 30 1.68 -6.00 11.92
C HIS A 30 0.66 -6.82 12.73
N ASP A 31 -0.60 -6.88 12.28
CA ASP A 31 -1.72 -7.37 13.09
C ASP A 31 -2.06 -8.86 12.84
N ARG A 32 -1.31 -9.54 11.96
CA ARG A 32 -1.51 -10.97 11.56
C ARG A 32 -2.97 -11.37 11.31
N THR A 33 -3.79 -10.47 10.75
CA THR A 33 -5.25 -10.61 10.77
C THR A 33 -5.77 -11.80 9.94
N LEU A 34 -5.09 -12.15 8.84
CA LEU A 34 -5.43 -13.30 7.98
C LEU A 34 -4.14 -13.95 7.47
N MET A 35 -3.82 -15.14 7.99
CA MET A 35 -2.60 -15.89 7.63
C MET A 35 -2.45 -16.09 6.12
N TYR A 36 -3.57 -16.30 5.41
CA TYR A 36 -3.57 -16.40 3.95
C TYR A 36 -3.13 -15.10 3.25
N ILE A 37 -3.58 -13.94 3.72
CA ILE A 37 -3.18 -12.67 3.11
C ILE A 37 -1.70 -12.39 3.40
N ALA A 38 -1.25 -12.71 4.61
CA ALA A 38 0.15 -12.60 4.98
C ALA A 38 1.06 -13.50 4.13
N SER A 39 0.62 -14.74 3.82
CA SER A 39 1.40 -15.65 2.98
C SER A 39 1.52 -15.21 1.51
N LEU A 40 0.63 -14.31 1.04
CA LEU A 40 0.72 -13.72 -0.30
C LEU A 40 1.75 -12.58 -0.41
N ILE A 41 2.33 -12.13 0.71
CA ILE A 41 3.26 -11.00 0.77
C ILE A 41 4.60 -11.50 1.30
N THR A 42 5.70 -10.97 0.75
CA THR A 42 7.06 -11.32 1.20
C THR A 42 7.86 -10.05 1.48
N LEU A 43 8.47 -9.99 2.68
CA LEU A 43 9.37 -8.91 3.06
C LEU A 43 10.63 -8.95 2.19
N TYR A 44 11.06 -7.78 1.73
CA TYR A 44 12.32 -7.64 1.00
C TYR A 44 13.49 -7.66 1.98
N VAL A 45 14.21 -8.77 2.00
CA VAL A 45 15.45 -8.93 2.78
C VAL A 45 16.62 -9.10 1.80
N PRO A 46 17.45 -8.07 1.59
CA PRO A 46 18.60 -8.19 0.72
C PRO A 46 19.69 -9.07 1.36
N ARG A 47 20.43 -9.82 0.54
CA ARG A 47 21.54 -10.68 1.01
C ARG A 47 22.73 -9.90 1.59
N ARG A 48 22.81 -8.60 1.35
CA ARG A 48 23.89 -7.71 1.79
C ARG A 48 23.27 -6.44 2.35
N ALA A 49 23.97 -5.77 3.26
CA ALA A 49 23.54 -4.50 3.85
C ALA A 49 23.49 -3.41 2.77
N LEU A 50 22.28 -3.09 2.30
CA LEU A 50 22.00 -2.05 1.32
C LEU A 50 21.20 -0.92 1.98
N ARG A 51 21.30 0.30 1.45
CA ARG A 51 20.48 1.45 1.88
C ARG A 51 18.96 1.22 1.69
N SER A 52 18.58 0.21 0.91
CA SER A 52 17.20 -0.24 0.72
C SER A 52 16.72 -1.26 1.76
N ALA A 53 17.64 -1.89 2.52
CA ALA A 53 17.30 -2.89 3.52
C ALA A 53 16.41 -2.31 4.63
N ASP A 54 16.73 -1.10 5.07
CA ASP A 54 16.02 -0.39 6.14
C ASP A 54 14.81 0.43 5.62
N ARG A 55 14.10 -0.05 4.59
CA ARG A 55 12.95 0.66 4.02
C ARG A 55 11.62 -0.08 4.15
N ALA A 56 11.58 -1.20 4.89
CA ALA A 56 10.38 -2.03 5.04
C ALA A 56 9.68 -2.29 3.68
N LEU A 57 10.48 -2.62 2.67
CA LEU A 57 10.00 -2.88 1.31
C LEU A 57 9.43 -4.30 1.20
N LEU A 58 8.56 -4.50 0.20
CA LEU A 58 8.01 -5.80 -0.15
C LEU A 58 8.55 -6.27 -1.50
N VAL A 59 8.69 -7.58 -1.66
CA VAL A 59 9.04 -8.19 -2.95
C VAL A 59 7.85 -8.06 -3.90
N VAL A 60 8.09 -7.55 -5.11
CA VAL A 60 7.08 -7.48 -6.16
C VAL A 60 7.28 -8.67 -7.10
N PRO A 61 6.39 -9.68 -7.11
CA PRO A 61 6.54 -10.84 -7.97
C PRO A 61 6.35 -10.48 -9.45
N ARG A 62 7.01 -11.27 -10.32
CA ARG A 62 6.74 -11.26 -11.76
C ARG A 62 5.40 -11.94 -12.04
N TYR A 63 4.81 -11.60 -13.17
CA TYR A 63 3.47 -12.01 -13.58
C TYR A 63 3.46 -12.13 -15.10
N ASN A 64 2.75 -13.13 -15.62
CA ASN A 64 2.73 -13.38 -17.06
C ASN A 64 1.51 -12.73 -17.73
N LEU A 65 0.35 -12.71 -17.05
CA LEU A 65 -0.89 -12.18 -17.61
C LEU A 65 -1.11 -10.73 -17.19
N VAL A 66 -1.05 -9.80 -18.15
CA VAL A 66 -1.16 -8.36 -17.87
C VAL A 66 -2.51 -7.94 -17.30
N ARG A 67 -3.60 -8.55 -17.77
CA ARG A 67 -4.95 -8.20 -17.33
C ARG A 67 -5.26 -8.63 -15.89
N TYR A 68 -4.90 -9.86 -15.54
CA TYR A 68 -5.25 -10.48 -14.25
C TYR A 68 -4.11 -10.37 -13.24
N GLY A 69 -2.89 -10.75 -13.62
CA GLY A 69 -1.73 -10.79 -12.72
C GLY A 69 -1.26 -9.42 -12.23
N ARG A 70 -1.63 -8.32 -12.91
CA ARG A 70 -1.35 -6.96 -12.41
C ARG A 70 -2.27 -6.55 -11.27
N ARG A 71 -3.50 -7.07 -11.24
CA ARG A 71 -4.52 -6.71 -10.25
C ARG A 71 -4.55 -7.66 -9.05
N SER A 72 -3.78 -8.76 -9.08
CA SER A 72 -3.70 -9.68 -7.96
C SER A 72 -3.15 -9.00 -6.72
N PHE A 73 -3.65 -9.38 -5.54
CA PHE A 73 -3.21 -8.79 -4.28
C PHE A 73 -1.70 -8.99 -4.04
N SER A 74 -1.18 -10.19 -4.36
CA SER A 74 0.25 -10.54 -4.26
C SER A 74 1.17 -9.61 -5.04
N ARG A 75 0.64 -8.85 -6.00
CA ARG A 75 1.42 -7.88 -6.77
C ARG A 75 1.01 -6.44 -6.52
N ALA A 76 -0.29 -6.14 -6.56
CA ALA A 76 -0.82 -4.81 -6.34
C ALA A 76 -0.50 -4.30 -4.92
N GLY A 77 -0.57 -5.18 -3.91
CA GLY A 77 -0.22 -4.87 -2.53
C GLY A 77 1.23 -4.38 -2.39
N PRO A 78 2.24 -5.22 -2.73
CA PRO A 78 3.64 -4.81 -2.70
C PRO A 78 3.96 -3.58 -3.55
N THR A 79 3.32 -3.44 -4.72
CA THR A 79 3.54 -2.29 -5.61
C THR A 79 3.07 -0.98 -4.96
N LEU A 80 1.85 -0.96 -4.44
CA LEU A 80 1.27 0.22 -3.79
C LEU A 80 1.98 0.54 -2.48
N TRP A 81 2.34 -0.48 -1.69
CA TRP A 81 3.10 -0.32 -0.46
C TRP A 81 4.47 0.33 -0.71
N ASN A 82 5.22 -0.16 -1.70
CA ASN A 82 6.55 0.38 -2.02
C ASN A 82 6.50 1.81 -2.58
N ALA A 83 5.38 2.24 -3.14
CA ALA A 83 5.16 3.62 -3.59
C ALA A 83 4.93 4.61 -2.44
N LEU A 84 4.68 4.13 -1.21
CA LEU A 84 4.53 5.00 -0.05
C LEU A 84 5.87 5.62 0.38
N PRO A 85 5.87 6.85 0.91
CA PRO A 85 6.98 7.42 1.66
C PRO A 85 7.50 6.47 2.76
N LYS A 86 8.81 6.52 3.06
CA LYS A 86 9.42 5.69 4.12
C LYS A 86 8.73 5.92 5.46
N ASP A 87 8.43 7.18 5.79
CA ASP A 87 7.83 7.57 7.07
C ASP A 87 6.49 6.87 7.31
N LEU A 88 5.67 6.68 6.26
CA LEU A 88 4.37 6.00 6.35
C LEU A 88 4.48 4.47 6.46
N ARG A 89 5.63 3.91 6.10
CA ARG A 89 5.90 2.46 6.17
C ARG A 89 6.55 2.08 7.50
N SER A 90 7.36 2.97 8.06
CA SER A 90 8.07 2.76 9.32
C SER A 90 7.18 2.96 10.56
N THR A 91 5.94 3.43 10.42
CA THR A 91 5.02 3.56 11.56
C THR A 91 4.58 2.19 12.08
N GLU A 92 4.82 1.90 13.35
CA GLU A 92 4.37 0.66 14.01
C GLU A 92 2.85 0.65 14.28
N CYS A 93 2.24 1.82 14.41
CA CYS A 93 0.82 1.97 14.64
C CYS A 93 0.08 2.23 13.33
N MET A 94 -1.07 1.59 13.13
CA MET A 94 -1.99 1.94 12.05
C MET A 94 -2.62 3.32 12.31
N ASN A 95 -1.86 4.39 12.08
CA ASN A 95 -2.42 5.72 12.16
C ASN A 95 -3.22 5.98 10.87
N ASN A 96 -4.45 5.47 10.84
CA ASN A 96 -5.38 5.55 9.70
C ASN A 96 -5.49 6.98 9.16
N LYS A 97 -5.36 7.99 10.02
CA LYS A 97 -5.37 9.41 9.62
C LYS A 97 -4.23 9.75 8.67
N PHE A 98 -3.00 9.28 8.90
CA PHE A 98 -1.83 9.62 8.08
C PHE A 98 -1.87 8.99 6.68
N LYS A 99 -2.24 7.71 6.59
CA LYS A 99 -2.41 7.04 5.29
C LYS A 99 -3.62 7.57 4.53
N SER A 100 -4.69 7.87 5.26
CA SER A 100 -5.91 8.44 4.69
C SER A 100 -5.66 9.84 4.12
N THR A 101 -4.94 10.70 4.84
CA THR A 101 -4.60 12.06 4.39
C THR A 101 -3.64 12.02 3.20
N PHE A 102 -2.62 11.15 3.20
CA PHE A 102 -1.74 10.97 2.04
C PHE A 102 -2.51 10.65 0.75
N TYR A 103 -3.41 9.68 0.79
CA TYR A 103 -4.24 9.34 -0.38
C TYR A 103 -5.28 10.41 -0.73
N PHE A 104 -5.73 11.20 0.25
CA PHE A 104 -6.60 12.35 0.00
C PHE A 104 -5.84 13.44 -0.77
N LYS A 105 -4.62 13.77 -0.32
CA LYS A 105 -3.72 14.72 -0.98
C LYS A 105 -3.42 14.32 -2.42
N ILE A 106 -3.06 13.05 -2.65
CA ILE A 106 -2.84 12.53 -4.01
C ILE A 106 -4.11 12.61 -4.86
N ALA A 107 -5.28 12.34 -4.28
CA ALA A 107 -6.53 12.32 -5.02
C ALA A 107 -6.97 13.70 -5.53
N PHE A 108 -6.66 14.74 -4.78
CA PHE A 108 -7.13 16.11 -5.02
C PHE A 108 -6.01 17.10 -5.37
N ASN A 109 -4.75 16.66 -5.45
CA ASN A 109 -3.56 17.51 -5.66
C ASN A 109 -3.46 18.67 -4.63
N VAL A 110 -3.79 18.36 -3.36
CA VAL A 110 -3.73 19.29 -2.21
C VAL A 110 -2.61 18.90 -1.26
#